data_AF-A0A453LS31-F1
#
_entry.id   AF-A0A453LS31-F1
#
_cell.length_a   1.000
_cell.length_b   1.000
_cell.length_c   1.000
_cell.angle_alpha   90.00
_cell.angle_beta   90.00
_cell.angle_gamma   90.00
#
_symmetry.space_group_name_H-M   'P 1'
#
loop_
_entity.id
_entity.type
_entity.pdbx_description
1 polymer ?
#
loop_
_entity_poly.entity_id
_entity_poly.type
_entity_poly.pdbx_seq_one_letter_code
_entity_poly.pdbx_strand_id
1 'polypeptide(L)'
;PREQQLPRDQSSNTHTDMSQGQPRRPEGGEAMQADRPIKYGDVFDVSGELAAQPVAPRDAAMLQSAENEVLGLGQTQKGGPAAVMQSAATLNARAGHVGRGQLTGPVADAGVTVTEADLPGRRVITESVAGQVVGRFVAPAPVTATEPSGALDQDAVTIGRALEAVAAAGAGAKPVDQSDSAAVQAAEMRATGSNLTVPGGIAAAVQAAADQNERAAREEDKVKLRDVLSVRRSKLPADKGATREDAERVVSAEMRNKLDLTTTPGGVAEAVTTAARLNQERP
;
A
#
# COMPACT_ATOMS: atom_id res chain seq x y z
N PRO A 1 43.30 75.53 29.13
CA PRO A 1 41.87 75.89 29.14
C PRO A 1 41.02 74.59 29.18
N ARG A 2 40.71 74.13 30.41
CA ARG A 2 39.35 74.13 31.00
C ARG A 2 38.37 73.27 30.20
N GLU A 3 38.16 72.02 30.63
CA GLU A 3 37.05 71.62 31.50
C GLU A 3 35.66 71.96 30.96
N GLN A 4 34.87 70.89 30.76
CA GLN A 4 33.40 70.74 30.85
C GLN A 4 32.99 69.67 29.81
N GLN A 5 32.19 68.63 30.04
CA GLN A 5 31.37 68.17 31.17
C GLN A 5 30.95 66.72 30.84
N LEU A 6 31.05 65.82 31.81
CA LEU A 6 30.15 64.65 31.98
C LEU A 6 29.12 65.07 33.06
N PRO A 7 27.99 64.35 33.34
CA PRO A 7 27.51 63.06 32.82
C PRO A 7 25.98 62.99 32.55
N ARG A 8 25.49 61.78 32.16
CA ARG A 8 24.20 61.10 32.48
C ARG A 8 23.55 60.49 31.22
N ASP A 9 23.00 59.28 31.22
CA ASP A 9 23.09 58.12 32.10
C ASP A 9 22.43 56.94 31.32
N GLN A 10 22.93 55.73 31.58
CA GLN A 10 22.28 54.42 31.46
C GLN A 10 21.93 53.78 30.10
N SER A 11 22.59 52.63 29.92
CA SER A 11 21.97 51.35 29.53
C SER A 11 21.56 51.17 28.08
N SER A 12 22.33 50.37 27.33
CA SER A 12 22.00 48.95 27.12
C SER A 12 22.74 48.36 25.91
N ASN A 13 23.11 47.09 26.05
CA ASN A 13 23.37 46.11 25.00
C ASN A 13 24.65 46.23 24.16
N THR A 14 25.64 45.50 24.66
CA THR A 14 26.56 44.68 23.87
C THR A 14 25.84 43.93 22.74
N HIS A 15 26.10 44.28 21.49
CA HIS A 15 25.86 43.40 20.35
C HIS A 15 27.20 43.10 19.68
N THR A 16 27.86 42.05 20.17
CA THR A 16 28.99 41.43 19.50
C THR A 16 28.43 40.59 18.36
N ASP A 17 28.66 41.04 17.14
CA ASP A 17 28.44 40.29 15.91
C ASP A 17 29.34 39.04 15.93
N MET A 18 28.78 37.92 16.37
CA MET A 18 29.37 36.60 16.18
C MET A 18 28.78 36.00 14.90
N SER A 19 29.47 36.26 13.79
CA SER A 19 29.38 35.47 12.57
C SER A 19 29.81 34.03 12.86
N GLN A 20 28.86 33.22 13.36
CA GLN A 20 28.96 31.78 13.48
C GLN A 20 28.86 31.19 12.06
N GLY A 21 30.01 30.97 11.43
CA GLY A 21 30.11 30.07 10.30
C GLY A 21 29.60 28.70 10.70
N GLN A 22 28.49 28.28 10.10
CA GLN A 22 27.97 26.92 10.27
C GLN A 22 29.09 25.91 9.96
N PRO A 23 29.31 24.89 10.81
CA PRO A 23 30.23 23.81 10.48
C PRO A 23 29.71 23.12 9.23
N ARG A 24 30.46 23.22 8.12
CA ARG A 24 30.22 22.41 6.93
C ARG A 24 30.29 20.95 7.37
N ARG A 25 29.13 20.28 7.37
CA ARG A 25 29.01 18.82 7.51
C ARG A 25 29.91 18.19 6.42
N PRO A 26 30.69 17.14 6.73
CA PRO A 26 31.60 16.53 5.76
C PRO A 26 30.80 16.01 4.55
N GLU A 27 30.99 16.66 3.41
CA GLU A 27 30.38 16.36 2.09
C GLU A 27 31.00 15.10 1.43
N GLY A 28 31.16 14.02 2.20
CA GLY A 28 32.00 12.88 1.80
C GLY A 28 31.30 11.60 1.33
N GLY A 29 29.95 11.52 1.34
CA GLY A 29 29.27 10.25 1.05
C GLY A 29 27.91 10.30 0.38
N GLU A 30 27.16 11.40 0.50
CA GLU A 30 25.76 11.48 0.02
C GLU A 30 25.63 12.22 -1.33
N ALA A 31 26.64 12.99 -1.75
CA ALA A 31 26.60 13.80 -2.96
C ALA A 31 26.97 13.03 -4.25
N MET A 32 27.62 11.87 -4.18
CA MET A 32 28.01 11.10 -5.37
C MET A 32 26.90 10.21 -5.96
N GLN A 33 25.79 9.98 -5.24
CA GLN A 33 24.64 9.24 -5.78
C GLN A 33 23.62 10.14 -6.50
N ALA A 34 23.70 11.45 -6.32
CA ALA A 34 22.71 12.40 -6.85
C ALA A 34 22.89 12.76 -8.35
N ASP A 35 23.96 12.30 -9.01
CA ASP A 35 24.30 12.68 -10.38
C ASP A 35 24.10 11.57 -11.42
N ARG A 36 23.75 10.35 -10.97
CA ARG A 36 23.46 9.23 -11.87
C ARG A 36 21.95 8.97 -11.93
N PRO A 37 21.40 8.70 -13.13
CA PRO A 37 20.01 8.29 -13.24
C PRO A 37 19.76 6.99 -12.48
N ILE A 38 18.61 6.91 -11.81
CA ILE A 38 18.05 5.66 -11.29
C ILE A 38 17.58 4.84 -12.50
N LYS A 39 18.16 3.65 -12.67
CA LYS A 39 17.88 2.76 -13.80
C LYS A 39 16.90 1.66 -13.41
N TYR A 40 16.34 0.99 -14.41
CA TYR A 40 15.48 -0.17 -14.17
C TYR A 40 16.17 -1.28 -13.38
N GLY A 41 17.46 -1.55 -13.64
CA GLY A 41 18.22 -2.55 -12.90
C GLY A 41 18.52 -2.17 -11.44
N ASP A 42 18.32 -0.90 -11.06
CA ASP A 42 18.47 -0.46 -9.66
C ASP A 42 17.18 -0.70 -8.85
N VAL A 43 16.04 -0.82 -9.52
CA VAL A 43 14.71 -0.94 -8.89
C VAL A 43 14.05 -2.30 -9.10
N PHE A 44 14.41 -3.03 -10.15
CA PHE A 44 13.87 -4.35 -10.49
C PHE A 44 14.98 -5.32 -10.86
N ASP A 45 14.72 -6.61 -10.66
CA ASP A 45 15.58 -7.69 -11.13
C ASP A 45 15.38 -7.92 -12.63
N VAL A 46 15.85 -6.95 -13.43
CA VAL A 46 15.81 -6.98 -14.90
C VAL A 46 17.22 -6.90 -15.45
N SER A 47 17.41 -7.40 -16.67
CA SER A 47 18.73 -7.53 -17.30
C SER A 47 18.76 -6.93 -18.71
N GLY A 48 19.95 -6.91 -19.32
CA GLY A 48 20.13 -6.45 -20.69
C GLY A 48 19.90 -4.95 -20.88
N GLU A 49 19.36 -4.58 -22.04
CA GLU A 49 19.20 -3.18 -22.43
C GLU A 49 18.29 -2.40 -21.47
N LEU A 50 17.17 -2.99 -21.04
CA LEU A 50 16.22 -2.35 -20.13
C LEU A 50 16.92 -1.94 -18.81
N ALA A 51 17.73 -2.83 -18.24
CA ALA A 51 18.40 -2.60 -16.96
C ALA A 51 19.33 -1.38 -16.96
N ALA A 52 19.89 -1.03 -18.13
CA ALA A 52 20.80 0.10 -18.29
C ALA A 52 20.07 1.45 -18.47
N GLN A 53 18.76 1.43 -18.76
CA GLN A 53 17.97 2.63 -19.07
C GLN A 53 17.47 3.33 -17.81
N PRO A 54 17.40 4.68 -17.82
CA PRO A 54 16.77 5.43 -16.74
C PRO A 54 15.25 5.16 -16.73
N VAL A 55 14.65 5.13 -15.55
CA VAL A 55 13.18 5.04 -15.44
C VAL A 55 12.56 6.37 -15.88
N ALA A 56 11.72 6.34 -16.91
CA ALA A 56 11.06 7.53 -17.46
C ALA A 56 9.62 7.72 -16.91
N PRO A 57 9.13 8.97 -16.76
CA PRO A 57 7.78 9.23 -16.26
C PRO A 57 6.67 8.61 -17.11
N ARG A 58 6.88 8.53 -18.43
CA ARG A 58 5.88 7.99 -19.36
C ARG A 58 5.76 6.47 -19.23
N ASP A 59 6.87 5.77 -19.05
CA ASP A 59 6.86 4.32 -18.81
C ASP A 59 6.11 4.01 -17.50
N ALA A 60 6.38 4.80 -16.44
CA ALA A 60 5.69 4.68 -15.15
C ALA A 60 4.18 4.92 -15.28
N ALA A 61 3.78 5.89 -16.11
CA ALA A 61 2.37 6.14 -16.40
C ALA A 61 1.73 5.00 -17.20
N MET A 62 2.44 4.41 -18.17
CA MET A 62 1.94 3.26 -18.94
C MET A 62 1.70 2.04 -18.05
N LEU A 63 2.63 1.73 -17.14
CA LEU A 63 2.44 0.64 -16.18
C LEU A 63 1.30 0.93 -15.22
N GLN A 64 1.19 2.15 -14.70
CA GLN A 64 0.06 2.55 -13.85
C GLN A 64 -1.28 2.40 -14.58
N SER A 65 -1.37 2.77 -15.86
CA SER A 65 -2.58 2.59 -16.66
C SER A 65 -2.93 1.11 -16.83
N ALA A 66 -1.93 0.27 -17.15
CA ALA A 66 -2.14 -1.17 -17.29
C ALA A 66 -2.55 -1.84 -15.96
N GLU A 67 -1.95 -1.44 -14.83
CA GLU A 67 -2.36 -1.87 -13.48
C GLU A 67 -3.83 -1.51 -13.21
N ASN A 68 -4.23 -0.27 -13.51
CA ASN A 68 -5.58 0.20 -13.27
C ASN A 68 -6.62 -0.52 -14.15
N GLU A 69 -6.27 -0.85 -15.39
CA GLU A 69 -7.16 -1.56 -16.33
C GLU A 69 -7.38 -3.01 -15.92
N VAL A 70 -6.32 -3.73 -15.57
CA VAL A 70 -6.39 -5.17 -15.29
C VAL A 70 -6.86 -5.44 -13.87
N LEU A 71 -6.37 -4.68 -12.88
CA LEU A 71 -6.69 -4.93 -11.48
C LEU A 71 -7.95 -4.20 -11.01
N GLY A 72 -8.50 -3.29 -11.82
CA GLY A 72 -9.70 -2.52 -11.48
C GLY A 72 -9.56 -1.64 -10.23
N LEU A 73 -8.33 -1.39 -9.78
CA LEU A 73 -8.04 -0.79 -8.47
C LEU A 73 -8.27 0.72 -8.40
N GLY A 74 -8.46 1.36 -9.56
CA GLY A 74 -8.74 2.80 -9.70
C GLY A 74 -7.68 3.75 -9.13
N GLN A 75 -6.57 3.23 -8.59
CA GLN A 75 -5.47 3.94 -7.94
C GLN A 75 -4.20 3.06 -7.96
N THR A 76 -3.03 3.68 -8.11
CA THR A 76 -1.72 3.01 -8.04
C THR A 76 -1.57 2.26 -6.72
N GLN A 77 -1.07 1.03 -6.76
CA GLN A 77 -0.76 0.27 -5.57
C GLN A 77 0.43 0.90 -4.83
N LYS A 78 0.28 1.22 -3.55
CA LYS A 78 1.40 1.70 -2.73
C LYS A 78 2.44 0.58 -2.63
N GLY A 79 3.67 0.86 -3.05
CA GLY A 79 4.76 -0.11 -3.05
C GLY A 79 4.76 -1.07 -4.27
N GLY A 80 3.80 -0.95 -5.19
CA GLY A 80 3.80 -1.74 -6.42
C GLY A 80 4.82 -1.23 -7.46
N PRO A 81 5.09 -2.03 -8.51
CA PRO A 81 6.03 -1.67 -9.56
C PRO A 81 5.75 -0.30 -10.20
N ALA A 82 4.49 0.07 -10.48
CA ALA A 82 4.19 1.43 -10.95
C ALA A 82 4.58 2.53 -9.95
N ALA A 83 4.36 2.33 -8.65
CA ALA A 83 4.71 3.33 -7.63
C ALA A 83 6.23 3.48 -7.48
N VAL A 84 6.98 2.36 -7.53
CA VAL A 84 8.44 2.36 -7.55
C VAL A 84 8.95 3.11 -8.77
N MET A 85 8.40 2.84 -9.96
CA MET A 85 8.75 3.54 -11.19
C MET A 85 8.42 5.03 -11.13
N GLN A 86 7.27 5.42 -10.56
CA GLN A 86 6.89 6.82 -10.41
C GLN A 86 7.85 7.59 -9.48
N SER A 87 8.28 6.97 -8.39
CA SER A 87 9.27 7.56 -7.48
C SER A 87 10.61 7.75 -8.18
N ALA A 88 11.14 6.71 -8.83
CA ALA A 88 12.39 6.75 -9.58
C ALA A 88 12.34 7.78 -10.72
N ALA A 89 11.25 7.78 -11.51
CA ALA A 89 11.04 8.73 -12.59
C ALA A 89 10.93 10.18 -12.09
N THR A 90 10.28 10.42 -10.94
CA THR A 90 10.20 11.75 -10.33
C THR A 90 11.57 12.26 -9.93
N LEU A 91 12.40 11.40 -9.35
CA LEU A 91 13.78 11.75 -9.00
C LEU A 91 14.63 12.02 -10.24
N ASN A 92 14.56 11.14 -11.25
CA ASN A 92 15.27 11.31 -12.52
C ASN A 92 14.85 12.59 -13.26
N ALA A 93 13.55 12.92 -13.27
CA ALA A 93 13.03 14.12 -13.91
C ALA A 93 13.46 15.39 -13.15
N ARG A 94 13.48 15.35 -11.81
CA ARG A 94 13.98 16.46 -10.98
C ARG A 94 15.48 16.71 -11.18
N ALA A 95 16.25 15.64 -11.36
CA ALA A 95 17.68 15.69 -11.65
C ALA A 95 18.00 16.01 -13.13
N GLY A 96 16.99 16.11 -14.00
CA GLY A 96 17.16 16.42 -15.42
C GLY A 96 17.66 15.26 -16.28
N HIS A 97 17.72 14.04 -15.75
CA HIS A 97 18.16 12.86 -16.49
C HIS A 97 17.13 12.35 -17.51
N VAL A 98 15.85 12.68 -17.32
CA VAL A 98 14.77 12.30 -18.24
C VAL A 98 13.78 13.44 -18.45
N GLY A 99 13.29 13.56 -19.69
CA GLY A 99 12.25 14.53 -20.05
C GLY A 99 10.84 14.06 -19.65
N ARG A 100 9.91 14.99 -19.42
CA ARG A 100 8.51 14.67 -19.06
C ARG A 100 7.77 13.79 -20.08
N GLY A 101 8.14 13.87 -21.36
CA GLY A 101 7.54 13.10 -22.45
C GLY A 101 8.39 11.94 -22.95
N GLN A 102 9.55 11.69 -22.33
CA GLN A 102 10.48 10.66 -22.77
C GLN A 102 9.88 9.27 -22.57
N LEU A 103 10.01 8.44 -23.61
CA LEU A 103 9.65 7.04 -23.60
C LEU A 103 10.94 6.23 -23.78
N THR A 104 11.13 5.21 -22.97
CA THR A 104 12.33 4.36 -23.05
C THR A 104 12.24 3.45 -24.26
N GLY A 105 13.32 3.33 -25.05
CA GLY A 105 13.34 2.57 -26.31
C GLY A 105 12.76 1.15 -26.18
N PRO A 106 13.29 0.29 -25.27
CA PRO A 106 12.74 -1.03 -25.01
C PRO A 106 11.24 -1.05 -24.66
N VAL A 107 10.76 -0.01 -23.95
CA VAL A 107 9.34 0.12 -23.56
C VAL A 107 8.48 0.58 -24.76
N ALA A 108 9.04 1.38 -25.66
CA ALA A 108 8.37 1.76 -26.90
C ALA A 108 8.17 0.55 -27.84
N ASP A 109 9.14 -0.36 -27.88
CA ASP A 109 9.15 -1.51 -28.79
C ASP A 109 8.30 -2.68 -28.27
N ALA A 110 8.48 -3.05 -27.00
CA ALA A 110 7.84 -4.22 -26.41
C ALA A 110 6.67 -3.89 -25.47
N GLY A 111 6.48 -2.61 -25.12
CA GLY A 111 5.35 -2.14 -24.33
C GLY A 111 5.41 -2.52 -22.85
N VAL A 112 4.28 -2.28 -22.18
CA VAL A 112 4.03 -2.68 -20.80
C VAL A 112 2.79 -3.57 -20.78
N THR A 113 2.85 -4.68 -20.06
CA THR A 113 1.76 -5.66 -20.00
C THR A 113 1.52 -6.09 -18.56
N VAL A 114 0.23 -6.17 -18.19
CA VAL A 114 -0.21 -6.81 -16.96
C VAL A 114 -1.10 -7.99 -17.38
N THR A 115 -0.74 -9.20 -16.97
CA THR A 115 -1.47 -10.42 -17.33
C THR A 115 -1.96 -11.12 -16.08
N GLU A 116 -3.20 -11.59 -16.10
CA GLU A 116 -3.75 -12.47 -15.07
C GLU A 116 -3.74 -13.91 -15.56
N ALA A 117 -3.25 -14.82 -14.72
CA ALA A 117 -3.34 -16.25 -14.92
C ALA A 117 -4.22 -16.87 -13.83
N ASP A 118 -5.33 -17.47 -14.24
CA ASP A 118 -6.26 -18.14 -13.35
C ASP A 118 -5.72 -19.51 -12.92
N LEU A 119 -5.65 -19.72 -11.61
CA LEU A 119 -5.38 -20.99 -10.96
C LEU A 119 -6.63 -21.40 -10.15
N PRO A 120 -6.79 -22.69 -9.82
CA PRO A 120 -7.88 -23.12 -8.94
C PRO A 120 -7.90 -22.32 -7.62
N GLY A 121 -8.92 -21.47 -7.45
CA GLY A 121 -9.13 -20.64 -6.26
C GLY A 121 -8.27 -19.38 -6.13
N ARG A 122 -7.29 -19.14 -7.02
CA ARG A 122 -6.33 -18.02 -6.94
C ARG A 122 -6.06 -17.45 -8.32
N ARG A 123 -5.69 -16.18 -8.42
CA ARG A 123 -5.14 -15.59 -9.63
C ARG A 123 -3.70 -15.15 -9.40
N VAL A 124 -2.87 -15.31 -10.42
CA VAL A 124 -1.50 -14.79 -10.44
C VAL A 124 -1.47 -13.60 -11.39
N ILE A 125 -1.11 -12.43 -10.85
CA ILE A 125 -0.94 -11.20 -11.61
C ILE A 125 0.54 -11.09 -11.93
N THR A 126 0.88 -10.92 -13.21
CA THR A 126 2.26 -10.72 -13.66
C THR A 126 2.35 -9.39 -14.40
N GLU A 127 3.24 -8.53 -13.95
CA GLU A 127 3.50 -7.21 -14.52
C GLU A 127 4.85 -7.24 -15.22
N SER A 128 4.89 -6.80 -16.47
CA SER A 128 6.11 -6.83 -17.28
C SER A 128 6.33 -5.51 -18.01
N VAL A 129 7.59 -5.06 -18.05
CA VAL A 129 8.05 -3.89 -18.79
C VAL A 129 9.06 -4.36 -19.82
N ALA A 130 8.83 -4.01 -21.08
CA ALA A 130 9.65 -4.47 -22.22
C ALA A 130 9.85 -6.01 -22.24
N GLY A 131 8.80 -6.76 -21.91
CA GLY A 131 8.82 -8.23 -21.87
C GLY A 131 9.54 -8.85 -20.67
N GLN A 132 10.05 -8.05 -19.73
CA GLN A 132 10.69 -8.54 -18.50
C GLN A 132 9.77 -8.33 -17.30
N VAL A 133 9.66 -9.36 -16.45
CA VAL A 133 8.79 -9.33 -15.27
C VAL A 133 9.36 -8.37 -14.23
N VAL A 134 8.58 -7.36 -13.87
CA VAL A 134 8.90 -6.38 -12.82
C VAL A 134 8.10 -6.61 -11.54
N GLY A 135 7.03 -7.42 -11.62
CA GLY A 135 6.20 -7.78 -10.48
C GLY A 135 5.41 -9.06 -10.72
N ARG A 136 5.21 -9.84 -9.67
CA ARG A 136 4.35 -11.02 -9.69
C ARG A 136 3.68 -11.22 -8.34
N PHE A 137 2.35 -11.26 -8.34
CA PHE A 137 1.54 -11.22 -7.13
C PHE A 137 0.46 -12.28 -7.17
N VAL A 138 -0.01 -12.71 -5.99
CA VAL A 138 -1.08 -13.71 -5.88
C VAL A 138 -2.24 -13.15 -5.08
N ALA A 139 -3.44 -13.26 -5.66
CA ALA A 139 -4.69 -12.82 -5.07
C ALA A 139 -5.76 -13.93 -5.18
N PRO A 140 -6.88 -13.84 -4.44
CA PRO A 140 -8.02 -14.74 -4.64
C PRO A 140 -8.56 -14.60 -6.06
N ALA A 141 -9.10 -15.71 -6.61
CA ALA A 141 -9.75 -15.67 -7.91
C ALA A 141 -10.93 -14.67 -7.91
N PRO A 142 -11.12 -13.88 -8.98
CA PRO A 142 -12.20 -12.90 -9.04
C PRO A 142 -13.56 -13.56 -8.82
N VAL A 143 -14.49 -12.82 -8.22
CA VAL A 143 -15.87 -13.30 -8.11
C VAL A 143 -16.57 -13.03 -9.44
N THR A 144 -16.98 -14.08 -10.14
CA THR A 144 -17.78 -13.93 -11.36
C THR A 144 -19.17 -13.43 -10.98
N ALA A 145 -19.68 -12.42 -11.69
CA ALA A 145 -21.04 -11.94 -11.46
C ALA A 145 -22.02 -12.94 -12.11
N THR A 146 -22.88 -13.53 -11.30
CA THR A 146 -24.03 -14.33 -11.73
C THR A 146 -25.30 -13.64 -11.25
N GLU A 147 -26.31 -13.48 -12.13
CA GLU A 147 -27.61 -12.95 -11.70
C GLU A 147 -28.59 -14.10 -11.40
N PRO A 148 -29.36 -14.03 -10.30
CA PRO A 148 -29.38 -12.96 -9.27
C PRO A 148 -28.29 -13.11 -8.20
N SER A 149 -27.90 -12.00 -7.56
CA SER A 149 -26.98 -12.00 -6.41
C SER A 149 -27.76 -12.13 -5.09
N GLY A 150 -27.62 -13.25 -4.39
CA GLY A 150 -28.19 -13.50 -3.06
C GLY A 150 -27.63 -12.67 -1.90
N ALA A 151 -26.76 -11.69 -2.14
CA ALA A 151 -26.19 -10.82 -1.10
C ALA A 151 -27.21 -9.92 -0.36
N LEU A 152 -28.42 -9.74 -0.93
CA LEU A 152 -29.55 -9.03 -0.31
C LEU A 152 -30.50 -9.95 0.45
N ASP A 153 -30.28 -11.27 0.40
CA ASP A 153 -31.07 -12.26 1.11
C ASP A 153 -30.80 -12.21 2.62
N GLN A 154 -31.80 -12.55 3.44
CA GLN A 154 -31.66 -12.61 4.90
C GLN A 154 -30.62 -13.64 5.35
N ASP A 155 -30.42 -14.68 4.54
CA ASP A 155 -29.44 -15.73 4.79
C ASP A 155 -28.06 -15.44 4.17
N ALA A 156 -27.84 -14.26 3.58
CA ALA A 156 -26.57 -13.90 2.95
C ALA A 156 -25.38 -14.08 3.89
N VAL A 157 -24.26 -14.59 3.35
CA VAL A 157 -23.01 -14.64 4.12
C VAL A 157 -22.51 -13.21 4.27
N THR A 158 -22.51 -12.70 5.50
CA THR A 158 -22.12 -11.33 5.80
C THR A 158 -20.60 -11.16 5.91
N ILE A 159 -20.15 -9.91 5.82
CA ILE A 159 -18.73 -9.58 5.98
C ILE A 159 -18.25 -9.92 7.40
N GLY A 160 -19.07 -9.65 8.43
CA GLY A 160 -18.77 -10.06 9.80
C GLY A 160 -18.58 -11.56 9.95
N ARG A 161 -19.42 -12.37 9.30
CA ARG A 161 -19.28 -13.84 9.30
C ARG A 161 -18.01 -14.31 8.58
N ALA A 162 -17.59 -13.61 7.52
CA ALA A 162 -16.31 -13.87 6.87
C ALA A 162 -15.13 -13.60 7.82
N LEU A 163 -15.17 -12.50 8.59
CA LEU A 163 -14.13 -12.20 9.59
C LEU A 163 -14.08 -13.24 10.73
N GLU A 164 -15.23 -13.77 11.15
CA GLU A 164 -15.28 -14.88 12.11
C GLU A 164 -14.58 -16.13 11.58
N ALA A 165 -14.78 -16.45 10.29
CA ALA A 165 -14.10 -17.58 9.67
C ALA A 165 -12.57 -17.40 9.69
N VAL A 166 -12.06 -16.17 9.51
CA VAL A 166 -10.62 -15.88 9.65
C VAL A 166 -10.13 -16.11 11.07
N ALA A 167 -10.90 -15.70 12.08
CA ALA A 167 -10.57 -15.90 13.49
C ALA A 167 -10.47 -17.40 13.84
N ALA A 168 -11.38 -18.20 13.28
CA ALA A 168 -11.40 -19.66 13.46
C ALA A 168 -10.34 -20.39 12.62
N ALA A 169 -9.90 -19.80 11.50
CA ALA A 169 -8.92 -20.37 10.60
C ALA A 169 -7.48 -20.33 11.15
N GLY A 170 -6.59 -21.07 10.49
CA GLY A 170 -5.16 -21.06 10.79
C GLY A 170 -4.54 -19.65 10.67
N ALA A 171 -5.03 -18.83 9.74
CA ALA A 171 -4.58 -17.44 9.58
C ALA A 171 -4.83 -16.59 10.84
N GLY A 172 -5.88 -16.88 11.62
CA GLY A 172 -6.15 -16.18 12.88
C GLY A 172 -5.07 -16.40 13.96
N ALA A 173 -4.18 -17.39 13.83
CA ALA A 173 -3.11 -17.63 14.79
C ALA A 173 -1.92 -16.68 14.64
N LYS A 174 -1.82 -15.99 13.49
CA LYS A 174 -0.68 -15.12 13.20
C LYS A 174 -0.78 -13.80 13.99
N PRO A 175 0.36 -13.19 14.34
CA PRO A 175 0.40 -11.81 14.82
C PRO A 175 -0.27 -10.87 13.82
N VAL A 176 -1.07 -9.94 14.31
CA VAL A 176 -1.66 -8.89 13.49
C VAL A 176 -0.56 -8.02 12.88
N ASP A 177 -0.66 -7.75 11.58
CA ASP A 177 0.19 -6.81 10.85
C ASP A 177 -0.63 -5.64 10.23
N GLN A 178 0.06 -4.68 9.61
CA GLN A 178 -0.57 -3.51 8.97
C GLN A 178 -1.46 -3.90 7.77
N SER A 179 -1.18 -5.04 7.13
CA SER A 179 -1.99 -5.59 6.04
C SER A 179 -3.34 -6.09 6.53
N ASP A 180 -3.34 -6.83 7.63
CA ASP A 180 -4.58 -7.27 8.29
C ASP A 180 -5.41 -6.07 8.72
N SER A 181 -4.77 -5.05 9.30
CA SER A 181 -5.44 -3.83 9.72
C SER A 181 -6.15 -3.15 8.55
N ALA A 182 -5.48 -2.96 7.41
CA ALA A 182 -6.10 -2.37 6.23
C ALA A 182 -7.23 -3.23 5.65
N ALA A 183 -7.05 -4.54 5.59
CA ALA A 183 -8.07 -5.46 5.10
C ALA A 183 -9.33 -5.45 5.99
N VAL A 184 -9.15 -5.49 7.31
CA VAL A 184 -10.27 -5.41 8.28
C VAL A 184 -10.93 -4.04 8.24
N GLN A 185 -10.17 -2.96 8.09
CA GLN A 185 -10.73 -1.61 7.95
C GLN A 185 -11.61 -1.51 6.69
N ALA A 186 -11.12 -2.00 5.56
CA ALA A 186 -11.90 -2.06 4.33
C ALA A 186 -13.17 -2.89 4.53
N ALA A 187 -13.06 -4.06 5.17
CA ALA A 187 -14.19 -4.91 5.47
C ALA A 187 -15.24 -4.20 6.37
N GLU A 188 -14.82 -3.53 7.44
CA GLU A 188 -15.71 -2.82 8.36
C GLU A 188 -16.44 -1.64 7.70
N MET A 189 -15.74 -0.84 6.89
CA MET A 189 -16.34 0.27 6.14
C MET A 189 -17.41 -0.23 5.16
N ARG A 190 -17.15 -1.38 4.53
CA ARG A 190 -18.10 -2.01 3.61
C ARG A 190 -19.28 -2.61 4.34
N ALA A 191 -19.03 -3.32 5.44
CA ALA A 191 -20.05 -3.90 6.28
C ALA A 191 -21.04 -2.83 6.72
N THR A 192 -20.53 -1.70 7.26
CA THR A 192 -21.36 -0.63 7.82
C THR A 192 -21.93 0.35 6.79
N GLY A 193 -21.48 0.30 5.54
CA GLY A 193 -21.80 1.30 4.52
C GLY A 193 -21.26 2.71 4.83
N SER A 194 -20.40 2.84 5.84
CA SER A 194 -19.80 4.11 6.26
C SER A 194 -18.35 4.18 5.77
N ASN A 195 -17.98 5.31 5.15
CA ASN A 195 -16.58 5.60 4.80
C ASN A 195 -15.74 6.06 6.01
N LEU A 196 -16.35 6.14 7.20
CA LEU A 196 -15.68 6.53 8.44
C LEU A 196 -15.40 5.30 9.29
N THR A 197 -14.19 5.22 9.84
CA THR A 197 -13.84 4.23 10.85
C THR A 197 -14.72 4.41 12.08
N VAL A 198 -15.37 3.33 12.52
CA VAL A 198 -16.21 3.37 13.72
C VAL A 198 -15.30 3.51 14.94
N PRO A 199 -15.44 4.59 15.75
CA PRO A 199 -14.64 4.73 16.97
C PRO A 199 -14.84 3.53 17.90
N GLY A 200 -13.75 2.85 18.24
CA GLY A 200 -13.82 1.64 19.05
C GLY A 200 -14.45 0.42 18.35
N GLY A 201 -14.51 0.41 17.01
CA GLY A 201 -14.88 -0.74 16.17
C GLY A 201 -13.84 -1.86 16.16
N ILE A 202 -14.00 -2.81 15.24
CA ILE A 202 -13.05 -3.90 15.00
C ILE A 202 -11.79 -3.34 14.36
N ALA A 203 -11.92 -2.51 13.32
CA ALA A 203 -10.76 -1.98 12.57
C ALA A 203 -9.81 -1.18 13.46
N ALA A 204 -10.36 -0.31 14.32
CA ALA A 204 -9.56 0.48 15.28
C ALA A 204 -8.78 -0.41 16.26
N ALA A 205 -9.34 -1.57 16.66
CA ALA A 205 -8.67 -2.50 17.54
C ALA A 205 -7.57 -3.28 16.82
N VAL A 206 -7.81 -3.69 15.57
CA VAL A 206 -6.79 -4.36 14.75
C VAL A 206 -5.64 -3.41 14.46
N GLN A 207 -5.91 -2.13 14.20
CA GLN A 207 -4.87 -1.12 14.02
C GLN A 207 -4.03 -0.93 15.28
N ALA A 208 -4.67 -0.80 16.46
CA ALA A 208 -3.95 -0.70 17.72
C ALA A 208 -3.08 -1.95 18.00
N ALA A 209 -3.59 -3.13 17.66
CA ALA A 209 -2.83 -4.38 17.76
C ALA A 209 -1.64 -4.43 16.78
N ALA A 210 -1.81 -3.98 15.54
CA ALA A 210 -0.73 -3.88 14.56
C ALA A 210 0.39 -2.94 15.04
N ASP A 211 0.02 -1.74 15.51
CA ASP A 211 0.97 -0.74 16.02
C ASP A 211 1.69 -1.21 17.29
N GLN A 212 1.02 -2.03 18.11
CA GLN A 212 1.64 -2.65 19.28
C GLN A 212 2.60 -3.76 18.87
N ASN A 213 2.21 -4.62 17.93
CA ASN A 213 3.02 -5.73 17.43
C ASN A 213 4.29 -5.25 16.73
N GLU A 214 4.24 -4.11 16.06
CA GLU A 214 5.40 -3.48 15.42
C GLU A 214 6.43 -2.99 16.46
N ARG A 215 5.97 -2.60 17.65
CA ARG A 215 6.83 -2.18 18.78
C ARG A 215 7.27 -3.35 19.67
N ALA A 216 6.59 -4.49 19.58
CA ALA A 216 6.86 -5.66 20.41
C ALA A 216 8.11 -6.40 19.92
N ALA A 217 9.09 -6.57 20.81
CA ALA A 217 10.34 -7.25 20.49
C ALA A 217 10.22 -8.79 20.51
N ARG A 218 9.24 -9.35 21.24
CA ARG A 218 9.03 -10.79 21.37
C ARG A 218 7.73 -11.20 20.66
N GLU A 219 7.76 -12.32 19.95
CA GLU A 219 6.56 -12.90 19.30
C GLU A 219 5.47 -13.27 20.31
N GLU A 220 5.85 -13.61 21.54
CA GLU A 220 4.95 -13.98 22.65
C GLU A 220 4.04 -12.83 23.08
N ASP A 221 4.54 -11.60 22.97
CA ASP A 221 3.85 -10.37 23.37
C ASP A 221 2.93 -9.84 22.25
N LYS A 222 2.97 -10.47 21.06
CA LYS A 222 2.19 -10.03 19.92
C LYS A 222 0.74 -10.50 20.00
N VAL A 223 -0.16 -9.56 19.77
CA VAL A 223 -1.60 -9.80 19.69
C VAL A 223 -1.92 -10.53 18.39
N LYS A 224 -2.68 -11.62 18.49
CA LYS A 224 -3.06 -12.42 17.32
C LYS A 224 -4.36 -11.94 16.72
N LEU A 225 -4.54 -12.18 15.43
CA LEU A 225 -5.71 -11.73 14.69
C LEU A 225 -7.02 -12.31 15.25
N ARG A 226 -7.02 -13.59 15.67
CA ARG A 226 -8.19 -14.22 16.30
C ARG A 226 -8.62 -13.54 17.59
N ASP A 227 -7.68 -13.01 18.38
CA ASP A 227 -7.97 -12.42 19.69
C ASP A 227 -8.70 -11.08 19.52
N VAL A 228 -8.40 -10.35 18.45
CA VAL A 228 -9.09 -9.09 18.12
C VAL A 228 -10.45 -9.34 17.49
N LEU A 229 -10.54 -10.30 16.56
CA LEU A 229 -11.76 -10.57 15.80
C LEU A 229 -12.84 -11.28 16.66
N SER A 230 -12.45 -12.24 17.51
CA SER A 230 -13.40 -13.02 18.33
C SER A 230 -14.13 -12.18 19.39
N VAL A 231 -13.51 -11.10 19.86
CA VAL A 231 -14.02 -10.27 20.95
C VAL A 231 -15.12 -9.29 20.50
N ARG A 232 -15.32 -9.09 19.19
CA ARG A 232 -16.07 -7.92 18.67
C ARG A 232 -17.17 -8.21 17.63
N ARG A 233 -17.72 -9.43 17.59
CA ARG A 233 -18.92 -9.77 16.80
C ARG A 233 -20.08 -8.77 17.00
N SER A 234 -20.24 -8.25 18.21
CA SER A 234 -21.31 -7.30 18.57
C SER A 234 -21.08 -5.86 18.07
N LYS A 235 -20.01 -5.58 17.32
CA LYS A 235 -19.62 -4.21 16.92
C LYS A 235 -19.76 -3.91 15.43
N LEU A 236 -20.40 -4.77 14.64
CA LEU A 236 -20.85 -4.42 13.29
C LEU A 236 -22.34 -4.07 13.35
N PRO A 237 -22.72 -2.81 13.61
CA PRO A 237 -24.11 -2.41 13.82
C PRO A 237 -25.01 -2.55 12.58
N ALA A 238 -24.44 -2.75 11.40
CA ALA A 238 -25.16 -2.86 10.13
C ALA A 238 -24.51 -3.89 9.19
N ASP A 239 -24.12 -5.06 9.69
CA ASP A 239 -23.40 -6.08 8.90
C ASP A 239 -24.20 -6.56 7.68
N LYS A 240 -23.79 -6.13 6.47
CA LYS A 240 -24.44 -6.50 5.21
C LYS A 240 -23.86 -7.79 4.61
N GLY A 241 -24.62 -8.41 3.70
CA GLY A 241 -24.14 -9.50 2.84
C GLY A 241 -22.91 -9.09 2.01
N ALA A 242 -21.91 -9.96 1.94
CA ALA A 242 -20.69 -9.70 1.17
C ALA A 242 -21.00 -9.69 -0.33
N THR A 243 -20.55 -8.65 -1.04
CA THR A 243 -20.67 -8.54 -2.50
C THR A 243 -19.32 -8.69 -3.17
N ARG A 244 -19.32 -8.92 -4.49
CA ARG A 244 -18.11 -8.92 -5.33
C ARG A 244 -17.29 -7.64 -5.14
N GLU A 245 -17.95 -6.50 -5.15
CA GLU A 245 -17.32 -5.18 -5.04
C GLU A 245 -16.64 -4.99 -3.66
N ASP A 246 -17.21 -5.57 -2.60
CA ASP A 246 -16.59 -5.57 -1.28
C ASP A 246 -15.33 -6.43 -1.27
N ALA A 247 -15.39 -7.63 -1.86
CA ALA A 247 -14.24 -8.55 -1.95
C ALA A 247 -13.06 -7.92 -2.69
N GLU A 248 -13.30 -7.34 -3.87
CA GLU A 248 -12.26 -6.68 -4.67
C GLU A 248 -11.57 -5.55 -3.88
N ARG A 249 -12.35 -4.76 -3.12
CA ARG A 249 -11.79 -3.67 -2.31
C ARG A 249 -11.02 -4.13 -1.09
N VAL A 250 -11.43 -5.24 -0.46
CA VAL A 250 -10.68 -5.84 0.64
C VAL A 250 -9.37 -6.44 0.14
N VAL A 251 -9.38 -7.16 -0.98
CA VAL A 251 -8.17 -7.65 -1.67
C VAL A 251 -7.21 -6.48 -1.95
N SER A 252 -7.75 -5.40 -2.52
CA SER A 252 -7.00 -4.17 -2.80
C SER A 252 -6.33 -3.61 -1.56
N ALA A 253 -7.07 -3.51 -0.44
CA ALA A 253 -6.58 -2.92 0.79
C ALA A 253 -5.48 -3.78 1.42
N GLU A 254 -5.63 -5.11 1.39
CA GLU A 254 -4.64 -6.04 1.90
C GLU A 254 -3.35 -5.97 1.09
N MET A 255 -3.43 -6.08 -0.24
CA MET A 255 -2.25 -6.02 -1.11
C MET A 255 -1.49 -4.70 -0.94
N ARG A 256 -2.20 -3.56 -0.84
CA ARG A 256 -1.58 -2.23 -0.68
C ARG A 256 -0.76 -2.04 0.59
N ASN A 257 -0.99 -2.84 1.62
CA ASN A 257 -0.24 -2.75 2.88
C ASN A 257 0.77 -3.90 3.06
N LYS A 258 1.09 -4.62 1.97
CA LYS A 258 2.18 -5.59 1.92
C LYS A 258 3.23 -5.24 0.90
N LEU A 259 4.48 -5.51 1.25
CA LEU A 259 5.63 -5.31 0.37
C LEU A 259 5.63 -6.26 -0.83
N ASP A 260 5.13 -7.48 -0.65
CA ASP A 260 5.05 -8.49 -1.70
C ASP A 260 3.74 -8.42 -2.49
N LEU A 261 2.85 -7.46 -2.17
CA LEU A 261 1.52 -7.30 -2.74
C LEU A 261 0.71 -8.61 -2.81
N THR A 262 0.91 -9.55 -1.88
CA THR A 262 0.15 -10.81 -1.86
C THR A 262 -0.95 -10.81 -0.80
N THR A 263 -2.09 -11.44 -1.08
CA THR A 263 -3.08 -11.68 -0.02
C THR A 263 -2.64 -12.82 0.89
N THR A 264 -2.94 -12.72 2.19
CA THR A 264 -2.69 -13.78 3.16
C THR A 264 -3.59 -14.99 2.86
N PRO A 265 -3.02 -16.19 2.67
CA PRO A 265 -3.82 -17.42 2.59
C PRO A 265 -4.67 -17.62 3.86
N GLY A 266 -5.97 -17.84 3.67
CA GLY A 266 -6.96 -17.95 4.74
C GLY A 266 -7.23 -16.64 5.50
N GLY A 267 -6.71 -15.52 5.01
CA GLY A 267 -6.86 -14.19 5.60
C GLY A 267 -8.17 -13.51 5.24
N VAL A 268 -8.23 -12.21 5.52
CA VAL A 268 -9.45 -11.41 5.40
C VAL A 268 -9.92 -11.28 3.95
N ALA A 269 -9.03 -11.02 2.99
CA ALA A 269 -9.43 -10.92 1.58
C ALA A 269 -9.99 -12.23 1.03
N GLU A 270 -9.40 -13.37 1.36
CA GLU A 270 -9.89 -14.68 0.90
C GLU A 270 -11.24 -15.03 1.51
N ALA A 271 -11.43 -14.76 2.80
CA ALA A 271 -12.69 -15.02 3.48
C ALA A 271 -13.84 -14.17 2.91
N VAL A 272 -13.63 -12.87 2.69
CA VAL A 272 -14.64 -11.99 2.10
C VAL A 272 -14.92 -12.37 0.63
N THR A 273 -13.89 -12.75 -0.13
CA THR A 273 -14.05 -13.26 -1.50
C THR A 273 -14.89 -14.54 -1.53
N THR A 274 -14.64 -15.46 -0.59
CA THR A 274 -15.41 -16.71 -0.46
C THR A 274 -16.87 -16.42 -0.11
N ALA A 275 -17.12 -15.51 0.85
CA ALA A 275 -18.47 -15.09 1.21
C ALA A 275 -19.21 -14.44 0.02
N ALA A 276 -18.54 -13.56 -0.71
CA ALA A 276 -19.10 -12.93 -1.90
C ALA A 276 -19.43 -13.97 -2.98
N ARG A 277 -18.54 -14.94 -3.24
CA ARG A 277 -18.78 -16.04 -4.19
C ARG A 277 -20.00 -16.87 -3.79
N LEU A 278 -20.09 -17.27 -2.53
CA LEU A 278 -21.25 -18.00 -2.01
C LEU A 278 -22.54 -17.20 -2.20
N ASN A 279 -22.51 -15.88 -2.04
CA ASN A 279 -23.69 -15.05 -2.27
C ASN A 279 -24.04 -14.88 -3.76
N GLN A 280 -23.07 -14.96 -4.69
CA GLN A 280 -23.34 -14.90 -6.13
C GLN A 280 -23.88 -16.22 -6.68
N GLU A 281 -23.45 -17.35 -6.13
CA GLU A 281 -23.92 -18.68 -6.51
C GLU A 281 -25.32 -19.01 -5.95
N ARG A 282 -25.85 -18.15 -5.08
CA ARG A 282 -27.18 -18.32 -4.48
C ARG A 282 -28.23 -17.62 -5.35
N PRO A 283 -29.29 -18.35 -5.76
CA PRO A 283 -30.38 -17.81 -6.56
C PRO A 283 -31.28 -16.84 -5.79
#